data_AF-A0A1S6K856-F1
#
_entry.id   AF-A0A1S6K856-F1
#
_cell.length_a   1.000
_cell.length_b   1.000
_cell.length_c   1.000
_cell.angle_alpha   90.00
_cell.angle_beta   90.00
_cell.angle_gamma   90.00
#
_symmetry.space_group_name_H-M   'P 1'
#
loop_
_entity.id
_entity.type
_entity.pdbx_description
1 polymer ?
#
loop_
_entity_poly.entity_id
_entity_poly.type
_entity_poly.pdbx_seq_one_letter_code
_entity_poly.pdbx_strand_id
1 'polypeptide(L)'
;MVKRSTCGPSRVSMAMSWDDGSLSMIAQQDPQKMMQAYEHLMHDRTQQMSGHMCWPVDWFPEHLNVESAPGNSVHFQLEAMANPLGTVSQWPPVDQSGPKQEAVLVFSDSYGFCKELIEQAPPGRISISNVQTKTAERYTKADVKNLLGMHRWDLIVFASGIDPPAENTVASVIKQQDAVLRLYLHILQCICDDASRCKRLCVMTVDTFADERQIHEECGLGLITNSTLFGMTNTARLEMACPIQYIDTEWALESENTKALVSEVFRNQSFGHNSVRILNRGRYVLRQVPSTPYENLPDFEVPSSGIVGISGGNGGVGLVFGIWLLHKARQQKDKHFTIKFLSRSAKINSRNMANWKEVERMAEELNMTVEQVRCDCSKREEVDEFVRGASPHLAGFVHSAGVLQDSMVFNQTWEKFDTVLEAKPRAALFLHDALERMENPGLEFLWMFSAGAVYGNMGQLNYSAANSFLDGLARHRRALGRPALAPQWGAWGDVGMAAEMDEAGRNRMANSPMPYFSSAEGLHGFECLLRTGLAYGWVFKFNPPLMFGMIQPDDSSLQCYMRNFSSYVVPPPPGDPYKNPYTTIAYESRRACHHLPSGLVFSHVWPTKAEKMQYEREADGE
;
A
#
# COMPACT_ATOMS: atom_id res chain seq x y z
N MET A 1 0.94 16.25 31.32
CA MET A 1 1.73 15.00 31.48
C MET A 1 0.77 13.87 31.80
N VAL A 2 0.21 13.23 30.78
CA VAL A 2 -0.58 12.01 30.88
C VAL A 2 0.08 11.03 29.92
N LYS A 3 0.39 9.82 30.39
CA LYS A 3 1.13 8.79 29.66
C LYS A 3 0.46 8.51 28.31
N ARG A 4 1.16 8.80 27.21
CA ARG A 4 0.87 8.28 25.86
C ARG A 4 0.74 6.76 25.99
N SER A 5 -0.48 6.21 25.88
CA SER A 5 -0.66 4.76 25.89
C SER A 5 -0.13 4.23 24.55
N THR A 6 1.06 3.67 24.64
CA THR A 6 1.84 3.03 23.60
C THR A 6 1.03 1.94 22.90
N CYS A 7 0.69 2.14 21.62
CA CYS A 7 0.65 1.02 20.69
C CYS A 7 2.11 0.56 20.51
N GLY A 8 2.51 -0.41 21.34
CA GLY A 8 3.85 -1.00 21.26
C GLY A 8 4.07 -1.70 19.92
N PRO A 9 5.34 -1.85 19.50
CA PRO A 9 5.69 -2.71 18.37
C PRO A 9 5.62 -4.17 18.84
N SER A 10 4.45 -4.82 18.69
CA SER A 10 4.31 -6.29 18.57
C SER A 10 2.84 -6.70 18.73
N ARG A 11 2.07 -6.80 17.64
CA ARG A 11 0.90 -7.70 17.61
C ARG A 11 1.24 -9.08 17.07
N VAL A 12 2.49 -9.30 16.66
CA VAL A 12 3.01 -10.60 16.24
C VAL A 12 4.23 -10.94 17.09
N SER A 13 4.01 -11.65 18.20
CA SER A 13 5.03 -12.52 18.78
C SER A 13 4.75 -13.97 18.37
N MET A 14 4.53 -14.23 17.08
CA MET A 14 4.75 -15.58 16.57
C MET A 14 6.22 -15.71 16.26
N ALA A 15 6.93 -16.30 17.21
CA ALA A 15 7.99 -17.21 16.85
C ALA A 15 7.35 -18.36 16.06
N MET A 16 7.11 -18.17 14.76
CA MET A 16 7.49 -19.26 13.86
C MET A 16 8.97 -19.46 14.19
N SER A 17 9.35 -20.64 14.66
CA SER A 17 10.77 -20.96 14.81
C SER A 17 11.36 -20.94 13.41
N TRP A 18 11.89 -19.78 12.99
CA TRP A 18 12.57 -19.57 11.71
C TRP A 18 13.98 -20.18 11.74
N ASP A 19 14.11 -21.37 12.34
CA ASP A 19 15.26 -22.29 12.23
C ASP A 19 15.28 -22.91 10.82
N ASP A 20 15.01 -22.11 9.77
CA ASP A 20 14.55 -22.57 8.45
C ASP A 20 15.68 -22.89 7.45
N GLY A 21 16.89 -23.16 7.95
CA GLY A 21 18.01 -23.53 7.08
C GLY A 21 18.58 -22.39 6.23
N SER A 22 18.07 -21.17 6.29
CA SER A 22 18.65 -20.01 5.58
C SER A 22 20.05 -19.62 6.03
N LEU A 23 20.29 -19.59 7.34
CA LEU A 23 21.64 -19.47 7.91
C LEU A 23 22.54 -20.66 7.48
N SER A 24 21.94 -21.83 7.26
CA SER A 24 22.66 -22.99 6.69
C SER A 24 22.98 -22.80 5.20
N MET A 25 22.16 -22.07 4.43
CA MET A 25 22.49 -21.67 3.05
C MET A 25 23.68 -20.72 3.04
N ILE A 26 23.73 -19.72 3.93
CA ILE A 26 24.88 -18.80 4.04
C ILE A 26 26.16 -19.53 4.44
N ALA A 27 26.06 -20.52 5.34
CA ALA A 27 27.20 -21.33 5.77
C ALA A 27 27.75 -22.24 4.65
N GLN A 28 26.96 -22.51 3.62
CA GLN A 28 27.34 -23.35 2.49
C GLN A 28 28.10 -22.52 1.45
N GLN A 29 29.43 -22.58 1.48
CA GLN A 29 30.32 -21.96 0.46
C GLN A 29 30.30 -22.70 -0.90
N ASP A 30 29.20 -23.39 -1.23
CA ASP A 30 29.00 -24.19 -2.44
C ASP A 30 27.70 -23.77 -3.14
N PRO A 31 27.77 -23.10 -4.30
CA PRO A 31 26.60 -22.61 -5.03
C PRO A 31 25.57 -23.68 -5.37
N GLN A 32 25.99 -24.93 -5.64
CA GLN A 32 25.06 -26.00 -5.99
C GLN A 32 24.24 -26.44 -4.77
N LYS A 33 24.89 -26.55 -3.60
CA LYS A 33 24.20 -26.91 -2.36
C LYS A 33 23.28 -25.80 -1.88
N MET A 34 23.70 -24.53 -2.02
CA MET A 34 22.83 -23.38 -1.73
C MET A 34 21.57 -23.39 -2.60
N MET A 35 21.70 -23.66 -3.91
CA MET A 35 20.55 -23.73 -4.80
C MET A 35 19.62 -24.90 -4.46
N GLN A 36 20.17 -26.08 -4.13
CA GLN A 36 19.37 -27.24 -3.68
C GLN A 36 18.60 -26.95 -2.38
N ALA A 37 19.26 -26.30 -1.41
CA ALA A 37 18.61 -25.88 -0.17
C ALA A 37 17.52 -24.84 -0.42
N TYR A 38 17.76 -23.90 -1.33
CA TYR A 38 16.76 -22.92 -1.76
C TYR A 38 15.56 -23.59 -2.44
N GLU A 39 15.77 -24.52 -3.36
CA GLU A 39 14.69 -25.29 -4.01
C GLU A 39 13.85 -26.07 -3.00
N HIS A 40 14.48 -26.69 -1.99
CA HIS A 40 13.77 -27.38 -0.91
C HIS A 40 12.93 -26.41 -0.07
N LEU A 41 13.50 -25.26 0.31
CA LEU A 41 12.77 -24.20 1.00
C LEU A 41 11.57 -23.72 0.16
N MET A 42 11.73 -23.52 -1.14
CA MET A 42 10.64 -23.12 -2.04
C MET A 42 9.53 -24.18 -2.11
N HIS A 43 9.89 -25.46 -2.10
CA HIS A 43 8.91 -26.54 -2.05
C HIS A 43 8.05 -26.46 -0.79
N ASP A 44 8.67 -26.28 0.37
CA ASP A 44 7.98 -26.17 1.66
C ASP A 44 7.10 -24.91 1.73
N ARG A 45 7.61 -23.76 1.27
CA ARG A 45 6.84 -22.51 1.21
C ARG A 45 5.63 -22.61 0.28
N THR A 46 5.76 -23.33 -0.84
CA THR A 46 4.63 -23.58 -1.74
C THR A 46 3.47 -24.27 -1.00
N GLN A 47 3.77 -25.26 -0.16
CA GLN A 47 2.73 -25.95 0.63
C GLN A 47 2.08 -25.01 1.65
N GLN A 48 2.86 -24.14 2.28
CA GLN A 48 2.37 -23.17 3.27
C GLN A 48 1.52 -22.05 2.65
N MET A 49 1.76 -21.68 1.39
CA MET A 49 0.99 -20.65 0.69
C MET A 49 -0.25 -21.20 -0.03
N SER A 50 -0.28 -22.51 -0.28
CA SER A 50 -1.33 -23.14 -1.05
C SER A 50 -2.67 -23.00 -0.34
N GLY A 51 -3.64 -22.36 -1.01
CA GLY A 51 -4.99 -22.13 -0.46
C GLY A 51 -5.12 -20.88 0.42
N HIS A 52 -4.03 -20.19 0.77
CA HIS A 52 -4.12 -18.91 1.47
C HIS A 52 -4.66 -17.82 0.56
N MET A 53 -5.78 -17.23 0.98
CA MET A 53 -6.48 -16.20 0.22
C MET A 53 -6.38 -14.81 0.85
N CYS A 54 -5.90 -14.67 2.09
CA CYS A 54 -5.90 -13.39 2.80
C CYS A 54 -4.51 -12.98 3.28
N TRP A 55 -4.11 -11.76 2.88
CA TRP A 55 -2.75 -11.25 3.01
C TRP A 55 -2.77 -9.77 3.45
N PRO A 56 -2.74 -9.50 4.75
CA PRO A 56 -2.54 -8.15 5.27
C PRO A 56 -1.17 -7.58 4.86
N VAL A 57 -1.05 -6.25 4.99
CA VAL A 57 0.25 -5.58 4.97
C VAL A 57 0.50 -4.93 6.33
N ASP A 58 1.75 -4.98 6.77
CA ASP A 58 2.19 -4.43 8.06
C ASP A 58 3.51 -3.67 7.90
N TRP A 59 3.83 -2.84 8.88
CA TRP A 59 4.99 -1.96 8.92
C TRP A 59 6.03 -2.53 9.88
N PHE A 60 7.13 -3.04 9.32
CA PHE A 60 8.20 -3.66 10.11
C PHE A 60 9.30 -2.65 10.41
N PRO A 61 9.79 -2.55 11.66
CA PRO A 61 10.93 -1.70 11.97
C PRO A 61 12.17 -2.18 11.21
N GLU A 62 12.88 -1.25 10.60
CA GLU A 62 14.16 -1.52 9.93
C GLU A 62 15.16 -0.43 10.31
N HIS A 63 16.14 -0.79 11.13
CA HIS A 63 17.21 0.10 11.55
C HIS A 63 18.23 0.28 10.43
N LEU A 64 18.35 1.50 9.92
CA LEU A 64 19.36 1.92 8.97
C LEU A 64 20.12 3.13 9.50
N ASN A 65 21.42 3.13 9.25
CA ASN A 65 22.24 4.31 9.50
C ASN A 65 21.82 5.47 8.59
N VAL A 66 21.99 6.68 9.11
CA VAL A 66 21.94 7.91 8.32
C VAL A 66 22.99 7.81 7.21
N GLU A 67 22.61 8.22 6.01
CA GLU A 67 23.43 8.16 4.82
C GLU A 67 24.56 9.21 4.89
N SER A 68 25.78 8.79 4.56
CA SER A 68 26.97 9.62 4.49
C SER A 68 26.97 10.45 3.21
N ALA A 69 27.80 11.50 3.14
CA ALA A 69 27.94 12.31 1.92
C ALA A 69 28.22 11.48 0.65
N PRO A 70 29.05 10.41 0.68
CA PRO A 70 29.24 9.53 -0.48
C PRO A 70 28.08 8.59 -0.81
N GLY A 71 27.07 8.46 0.04
CA GLY A 71 25.93 7.57 -0.21
C GLY A 71 26.21 6.08 -0.01
N ASN A 72 27.16 5.73 0.87
CA ASN A 72 27.65 4.36 1.06
C ASN A 72 27.58 3.86 2.51
N SER A 73 26.80 4.49 3.39
CA SER A 73 26.70 4.09 4.80
C SER A 73 26.15 2.67 4.99
N VAL A 74 25.27 2.24 4.08
CA VAL A 74 24.76 0.86 4.06
C VAL A 74 25.86 -0.16 3.77
N HIS A 75 26.85 0.18 2.93
CA HIS A 75 27.97 -0.70 2.61
C HIS A 75 28.76 -1.10 3.86
N PHE A 76 29.13 -0.12 4.68
CA PHE A 76 29.89 -0.37 5.90
C PHE A 76 29.12 -1.22 6.91
N GLN A 77 27.80 -1.05 6.99
CA GLN A 77 26.95 -1.88 7.84
C GLN A 77 26.97 -3.34 7.38
N LEU A 78 26.89 -3.59 6.07
CA LEU A 78 26.91 -4.93 5.48
C LEU A 78 28.27 -5.62 5.59
N GLU A 79 29.36 -4.88 5.34
CA GLU A 79 30.73 -5.38 5.53
C GLU A 79 30.96 -5.83 6.97
N ALA A 80 30.51 -5.03 7.94
CA ALA A 80 30.67 -5.35 9.35
C ALA A 80 29.78 -6.53 9.80
N MET A 81 28.59 -6.72 9.20
CA MET A 81 27.72 -7.89 9.44
C MET A 81 28.31 -9.21 8.93
N ALA A 82 29.12 -9.17 7.87
CA ALA A 82 29.76 -10.38 7.31
C ALA A 82 31.08 -10.76 7.99
N ASN A 83 31.66 -9.85 8.78
CA ASN A 83 32.93 -10.06 9.47
C ASN A 83 32.94 -11.24 10.48
N PRO A 84 31.86 -11.63 11.19
CA PRO A 84 31.87 -12.84 12.02
C PRO A 84 31.86 -14.16 11.22
N LEU A 85 31.61 -14.14 9.91
CA LEU A 85 31.74 -15.30 9.00
C LEU A 85 33.12 -15.39 8.32
N GLY A 86 34.05 -14.50 8.71
CA GLY A 86 35.48 -14.50 8.41
C GLY A 86 35.90 -15.25 7.15
N THR A 87 35.91 -14.58 5.99
CA THR A 87 36.75 -14.86 4.78
C THR A 87 36.25 -14.22 3.48
N VAL A 88 35.24 -13.34 3.48
CA VAL A 88 34.87 -12.60 2.24
C VAL A 88 35.90 -11.50 1.97
N SER A 89 37.08 -11.88 1.49
CA SER A 89 38.22 -10.99 1.26
C SER A 89 38.08 -10.10 0.02
N GLN A 90 36.96 -10.16 -0.69
CA GLN A 90 36.70 -9.34 -1.88
C GLN A 90 35.21 -8.96 -1.95
N TRP A 91 34.81 -8.00 -1.11
CA TRP A 91 33.59 -7.24 -1.40
C TRP A 91 33.77 -6.49 -2.73
N PRO A 92 32.73 -6.34 -3.55
CA PRO A 92 32.79 -5.49 -4.74
C PRO A 92 33.33 -4.12 -4.32
N PRO A 93 34.24 -3.52 -5.11
CA PRO A 93 34.74 -2.20 -4.78
C PRO A 93 33.55 -1.27 -4.61
N VAL A 94 33.50 -0.58 -3.46
CA VAL A 94 32.61 0.57 -3.25
C VAL A 94 32.73 1.45 -4.49
N ASP A 95 31.64 2.00 -5.00
CA ASP A 95 31.75 3.12 -5.92
C ASP A 95 32.44 4.27 -5.15
N GLN A 96 33.77 4.33 -5.28
CA GLN A 96 34.62 5.33 -4.64
C GLN A 96 34.63 6.64 -5.43
N SER A 97 33.85 6.75 -6.52
CA SER A 97 33.58 8.07 -7.07
C SER A 97 32.84 8.85 -5.98
N GLY A 98 33.50 9.88 -5.44
CA GLY A 98 32.89 10.81 -4.49
C GLY A 98 31.55 11.34 -5.04
N PRO A 99 30.69 11.93 -4.19
CA PRO A 99 29.30 12.17 -4.55
C PRO A 99 29.16 12.84 -5.92
N LYS A 100 28.36 12.22 -6.79
CA LYS A 100 27.77 12.96 -7.91
C LYS A 100 26.88 14.01 -7.27
N GLN A 101 27.30 15.28 -7.31
CA GLN A 101 26.46 16.37 -6.85
C GLN A 101 25.15 16.34 -7.66
N GLU A 102 24.01 16.27 -6.99
CA GLU A 102 22.71 16.04 -7.61
C GLU A 102 22.00 17.36 -7.93
N ALA A 103 21.43 17.45 -9.13
CA ALA A 103 20.43 18.46 -9.47
C ALA A 103 19.07 18.02 -8.92
N VAL A 104 18.47 18.84 -8.06
CA VAL A 104 17.23 18.54 -7.33
C VAL A 104 16.12 19.52 -7.67
N LEU A 105 14.98 19.00 -8.12
CA LEU A 105 13.75 19.77 -8.28
C LEU A 105 12.75 19.35 -7.20
N VAL A 106 12.18 20.31 -6.49
CA VAL A 106 11.27 20.05 -5.37
C VAL A 106 9.94 20.73 -5.61
N PHE A 107 8.86 19.95 -5.72
CA PHE A 107 7.49 20.45 -5.57
C PHE A 107 7.17 20.46 -4.08
N SER A 108 7.39 21.61 -3.45
CA SER A 108 7.43 21.80 -2.01
C SER A 108 6.08 21.58 -1.34
N ASP A 109 6.13 21.24 -0.06
CA ASP A 109 5.03 21.38 0.87
C ASP A 109 4.93 22.83 1.41
N SER A 110 3.80 23.14 2.04
CA SER A 110 3.52 24.43 2.68
C SER A 110 3.98 24.53 4.14
N TYR A 111 4.49 23.44 4.73
CA TYR A 111 4.85 23.33 6.15
C TYR A 111 6.36 23.41 6.43
N GLY A 112 7.20 23.40 5.40
CA GLY A 112 8.63 23.59 5.51
C GLY A 112 9.46 22.30 5.56
N PHE A 113 8.86 21.11 5.40
CA PHE A 113 9.62 19.85 5.33
C PHE A 113 10.68 19.90 4.22
N CYS A 114 10.32 20.45 3.07
CA CYS A 114 11.23 20.61 1.94
C CYS A 114 12.34 21.62 2.18
N LYS A 115 12.07 22.66 2.99
CA LYS A 115 13.11 23.61 3.38
C LYS A 115 14.15 22.90 4.24
N GLU A 116 13.71 22.18 5.27
CA GLU A 116 14.60 21.39 6.13
C GLU A 116 15.37 20.32 5.33
N LEU A 117 14.71 19.71 4.34
CA LEU A 117 15.32 18.72 3.45
C LEU A 117 16.51 19.29 2.66
N ILE A 118 16.36 20.49 2.12
CA ILE A 118 17.45 21.15 1.38
C ILE A 118 18.55 21.62 2.33
N GLU A 119 18.19 22.15 3.51
CA GLU A 119 19.15 22.65 4.51
C GLU A 119 19.96 21.53 5.18
N GLN A 120 19.37 20.36 5.40
CA GLN A 120 20.00 19.23 6.08
C GLN A 120 20.44 18.10 5.13
N ALA A 121 20.42 18.35 3.81
CA ALA A 121 20.94 17.39 2.85
C ALA A 121 22.41 17.04 3.18
N PRO A 122 22.87 15.80 2.90
CA PRO A 122 24.25 15.43 3.17
C PRO A 122 25.24 16.47 2.57
N PRO A 123 26.33 16.83 3.28
CA PRO A 123 27.23 17.88 2.82
C PRO A 123 27.74 17.64 1.39
N GLY A 124 27.67 18.66 0.53
CA GLY A 124 28.12 18.58 -0.86
C GLY A 124 27.23 17.73 -1.79
N ARG A 125 26.06 17.27 -1.32
CA ARG A 125 25.16 16.40 -2.10
C ARG A 125 24.39 17.11 -3.20
N ILE A 126 24.02 18.38 -3.01
CA ILE A 126 23.21 19.15 -3.95
C ILE A 126 24.11 20.10 -4.73
N SER A 127 24.14 19.99 -6.06
CA SER A 127 24.79 20.98 -6.94
C SER A 127 23.86 22.12 -7.31
N ILE A 128 22.62 21.76 -7.66
CA ILE A 128 21.59 22.68 -8.14
C ILE A 128 20.30 22.31 -7.41
N SER A 129 19.60 23.30 -6.86
CA SER A 129 18.25 23.11 -6.35
C SER A 129 17.27 24.09 -7.01
N ASN A 130 16.06 23.61 -7.28
CA ASN A 130 14.94 24.43 -7.70
C ASN A 130 13.72 24.05 -6.86
N VAL A 131 13.33 24.94 -5.94
CA VAL A 131 12.22 24.71 -5.02
C VAL A 131 10.98 25.46 -5.52
N GLN A 132 9.93 24.70 -5.76
CA GLN A 132 8.67 25.13 -6.35
C GLN A 132 7.61 25.16 -5.24
N THR A 133 7.17 26.37 -4.86
CA THR A 133 6.33 26.60 -3.66
C THR A 133 4.86 26.91 -3.96
N LYS A 134 4.43 26.79 -5.22
CA LYS A 134 3.01 27.00 -5.55
C LYS A 134 2.21 25.79 -5.04
N THR A 135 0.94 26.00 -4.71
CA THR A 135 0.02 24.89 -4.44
C THR A 135 -0.21 24.06 -5.70
N ALA A 136 -0.51 22.77 -5.54
CA ALA A 136 -0.63 21.82 -6.64
C ALA A 136 -1.60 22.28 -7.76
N GLU A 137 -2.70 22.91 -7.38
CA GLU A 137 -3.74 23.43 -8.30
C GLU A 137 -3.24 24.52 -9.25
N ARG A 138 -2.10 25.16 -8.95
CA ARG A 138 -1.55 26.27 -9.74
C ARG A 138 -0.58 25.83 -10.84
N TYR A 139 -0.25 24.54 -10.92
CA TYR A 139 0.63 24.01 -11.95
C TYR A 139 -0.16 23.51 -13.15
N THR A 140 0.13 24.08 -14.32
CA THR A 140 -0.35 23.54 -15.58
C THR A 140 0.61 22.48 -16.13
N LYS A 141 0.15 21.66 -17.09
CA LYS A 141 1.03 20.74 -17.84
C LYS A 141 2.22 21.46 -18.50
N ALA A 142 2.03 22.71 -18.95
CA ALA A 142 3.10 23.52 -19.54
C ALA A 142 4.13 23.95 -18.50
N ASP A 143 3.71 24.37 -17.30
CA ASP A 143 4.61 24.71 -16.20
C ASP A 143 5.50 23.51 -15.84
N VAL A 144 4.89 22.32 -15.67
CA VAL A 144 5.61 21.08 -15.37
C VAL A 144 6.62 20.75 -16.48
N LYS A 145 6.20 20.84 -17.76
CA LYS A 145 7.09 20.57 -18.90
C LYS A 145 8.29 21.52 -18.93
N ASN A 146 8.08 22.79 -18.60
CA ASN A 146 9.14 23.81 -18.54
C ASN A 146 10.11 23.48 -17.40
N LEU A 147 9.61 23.24 -16.19
CA LEU A 147 10.43 22.92 -15.00
C LEU A 147 11.29 21.67 -15.21
N LEU A 148 10.69 20.59 -15.72
CA LEU A 148 11.41 19.34 -16.00
C LEU A 148 12.32 19.45 -17.24
N GLY A 149 12.19 20.52 -18.03
CA GLY A 149 13.05 20.80 -19.18
C GLY A 149 14.26 21.69 -18.87
N MET A 150 14.31 22.33 -17.69
CA MET A 150 15.41 23.25 -17.32
C MET A 150 16.75 22.52 -17.15
N HIS A 151 16.71 21.31 -16.58
CA HIS A 151 17.89 20.50 -16.29
C HIS A 151 17.57 19.01 -16.48
N ARG A 152 18.62 18.20 -16.54
CA ARG A 152 18.53 16.76 -16.32
C ARG A 152 18.54 16.53 -14.81
N TRP A 153 17.37 16.37 -14.21
CA TRP A 153 17.25 16.26 -12.76
C TRP A 153 17.74 14.89 -12.29
N ASP A 154 18.59 14.88 -11.28
CA ASP A 154 18.96 13.64 -10.60
C ASP A 154 17.80 13.19 -9.71
N LEU A 155 17.26 14.10 -8.91
CA LEU A 155 16.13 13.84 -8.01
C LEU A 155 14.98 14.83 -8.26
N ILE A 156 13.77 14.32 -8.38
CA ILE A 156 12.56 15.11 -8.19
C ILE A 156 11.91 14.71 -6.85
N VAL A 157 11.65 15.68 -5.98
CA VAL A 157 10.88 15.48 -4.74
C VAL A 157 9.47 16.01 -4.95
N PHE A 158 8.48 15.14 -4.79
CA PHE A 158 7.06 15.47 -4.81
C PHE A 158 6.53 15.48 -3.37
N ALA A 159 6.62 16.65 -2.73
CA ALA A 159 6.15 16.86 -1.37
C ALA A 159 4.81 17.60 -1.28
N SER A 160 4.21 17.98 -2.41
CA SER A 160 2.83 18.47 -2.45
C SER A 160 1.81 17.45 -1.93
N GLY A 161 2.21 16.18 -1.72
CA GLY A 161 1.43 15.16 -1.02
C GLY A 161 1.41 15.31 0.52
N ILE A 162 2.20 16.21 1.11
CA ILE A 162 2.16 16.56 2.53
C ILE A 162 1.01 17.52 2.82
N ASP A 163 0.68 18.39 1.86
CA ASP A 163 -0.32 19.44 2.08
C ASP A 163 -1.73 18.86 2.26
N PRO A 164 -2.41 19.15 3.38
CA PRO A 164 -3.79 18.77 3.61
C PRO A 164 -4.71 19.63 2.72
N PRO A 165 -5.98 19.23 2.56
CA PRO A 165 -6.98 20.12 1.99
C PRO A 165 -7.16 21.38 2.86
N ALA A 166 -7.65 22.46 2.26
CA ALA A 166 -7.89 23.71 2.97
C ALA A 166 -8.88 23.56 4.15
N GLU A 167 -9.83 22.63 4.03
CA GLU A 167 -10.81 22.30 5.05
C GLU A 167 -11.10 20.80 5.04
N ASN A 168 -11.68 20.29 6.13
CA ASN A 168 -12.15 18.91 6.25
C ASN A 168 -13.49 18.63 5.55
N THR A 169 -13.97 19.54 4.71
CA THR A 169 -15.21 19.36 3.95
C THR A 169 -14.98 18.45 2.75
N VAL A 170 -16.03 17.72 2.36
CA VAL A 170 -16.02 16.84 1.18
C VAL A 170 -15.50 17.57 -0.07
N ALA A 171 -15.95 18.79 -0.31
CA ALA A 171 -15.54 19.59 -1.47
C ALA A 171 -14.05 19.92 -1.43
N SER A 172 -13.50 20.30 -0.27
CA SER A 172 -12.08 20.61 -0.11
C SER A 172 -11.19 19.38 -0.27
N VAL A 173 -11.61 18.22 0.25
CA VAL A 173 -10.92 16.94 0.06
C VAL A 173 -10.85 16.58 -1.42
N ILE A 174 -11.98 16.63 -2.14
CA ILE A 174 -12.04 16.32 -3.58
C ILE A 174 -11.15 17.28 -4.37
N LYS A 175 -11.23 18.58 -4.09
CA LYS A 175 -10.42 19.59 -4.76
C LYS A 175 -8.92 19.34 -4.58
N GLN A 176 -8.49 19.01 -3.36
CA GLN A 176 -7.09 18.71 -3.07
C GLN A 176 -6.62 17.45 -3.78
N GLN A 177 -7.42 16.37 -3.74
CA GLN A 177 -7.12 15.13 -4.45
C GLN A 177 -6.94 15.36 -5.95
N ASP A 178 -7.86 16.10 -6.56
CA ASP A 178 -7.81 16.40 -7.98
C ASP A 178 -6.55 17.19 -8.33
N ALA A 179 -6.21 18.23 -7.55
CA ALA A 179 -5.04 19.06 -7.78
C ALA A 179 -3.73 18.26 -7.67
N VAL A 180 -3.58 17.48 -6.60
CA VAL A 180 -2.37 16.69 -6.32
C VAL A 180 -2.19 15.58 -7.35
N LEU A 181 -3.25 14.84 -7.68
CA LEU A 181 -3.19 13.77 -8.68
C LEU A 181 -2.92 14.29 -10.09
N ARG A 182 -3.50 15.43 -10.48
CA ARG A 182 -3.22 16.07 -11.77
C ARG A 182 -1.76 16.47 -11.90
N LEU A 183 -1.21 17.14 -10.88
CA LEU A 183 0.19 17.55 -10.89
C LEU A 183 1.10 16.33 -10.99
N TYR A 184 0.84 15.29 -10.18
CA TYR A 184 1.65 14.08 -10.21
C TYR A 184 1.57 13.37 -11.57
N LEU A 185 0.38 13.27 -12.17
CA LEU A 185 0.19 12.74 -13.52
C LEU A 185 1.00 13.52 -14.57
N HIS A 186 1.00 14.86 -14.50
CA HIS A 186 1.78 15.69 -15.43
C HIS A 186 3.29 15.44 -15.30
N ILE A 187 3.79 15.25 -14.08
CA ILE A 187 5.21 14.92 -13.83
C ILE A 187 5.53 13.55 -14.42
N LEU A 188 4.72 12.52 -14.12
CA LEU A 188 4.93 11.17 -14.64
C LEU A 188 4.88 11.14 -16.18
N GLN A 189 3.92 11.81 -16.80
CA GLN A 189 3.84 11.92 -18.27
C GLN A 189 5.07 12.60 -18.85
N CYS A 190 5.52 13.69 -18.23
CA CYS A 190 6.69 14.40 -18.69
C CYS A 190 7.98 13.56 -18.58
N ILE A 191 8.11 12.73 -17.55
CA ILE A 191 9.22 11.77 -17.44
C ILE A 191 9.06 10.62 -18.43
N CYS A 192 7.84 10.15 -18.69
CA CYS A 192 7.56 9.11 -19.66
C CYS A 192 7.91 9.56 -21.09
N ASP A 193 7.65 10.82 -21.42
CA ASP A 193 8.02 11.45 -22.71
C ASP A 193 9.55 11.47 -22.94
N ASP A 194 10.35 11.63 -21.87
CA ASP A 194 11.81 11.59 -21.92
C ASP A 194 12.37 11.18 -20.55
N ALA A 195 12.72 9.89 -20.44
CA ALA A 195 13.20 9.28 -19.19
C ALA A 195 14.49 9.92 -18.66
N SER A 196 15.26 10.64 -19.49
CA SER A 196 16.46 11.32 -19.03
C SER A 196 16.18 12.62 -18.27
N ARG A 197 14.94 13.09 -18.21
CA ARG A 197 14.54 14.28 -17.42
C ARG A 197 14.66 14.07 -15.92
N CYS A 198 14.60 12.84 -15.44
CA CYS A 198 14.62 12.52 -14.02
C CYS A 198 15.26 11.16 -13.78
N LYS A 199 16.34 11.09 -12.99
CA LYS A 199 16.94 9.80 -12.63
C LYS A 199 16.17 9.07 -11.54
N ARG A 200 15.60 9.79 -10.55
CA ARG A 200 14.82 9.20 -9.45
C ARG A 200 13.76 10.17 -8.92
N LEU A 201 12.62 9.63 -8.51
CA LEU A 201 11.49 10.39 -7.96
C LEU A 201 11.26 9.98 -6.50
N CYS A 202 10.98 10.94 -5.62
CA CYS A 202 10.59 10.70 -4.24
C CYS A 202 9.22 11.32 -4.00
N VAL A 203 8.23 10.52 -3.62
CA VAL A 203 6.87 10.95 -3.27
C VAL A 203 6.74 10.95 -1.76
N MET A 204 6.30 12.08 -1.20
CA MET A 204 6.16 12.24 0.24
C MET A 204 4.70 12.46 0.65
N THR A 205 4.32 11.82 1.74
CA THR A 205 3.06 12.05 2.45
C THR A 205 3.31 12.16 3.95
N VAL A 206 2.30 12.60 4.69
CA VAL A 206 2.38 12.74 6.15
C VAL A 206 1.17 12.09 6.81
N ASP A 207 1.45 11.22 7.77
CA ASP A 207 0.50 10.46 8.60
C ASP A 207 -0.61 9.76 7.83
N THR A 208 -0.40 9.49 6.54
CA THR A 208 -1.42 8.81 5.74
C THR A 208 -1.67 7.42 6.27
N PHE A 209 -0.69 6.79 6.94
CA PHE A 209 -0.76 5.48 7.59
C PHE A 209 -0.85 5.53 9.13
N ALA A 210 -1.23 6.67 9.73
CA ALA A 210 -1.48 6.74 11.16
C ALA A 210 -2.66 5.83 11.57
N ASP A 211 -2.57 5.31 12.79
CA ASP A 211 -3.64 4.52 13.45
C ASP A 211 -4.08 5.18 14.77
N GLU A 212 -3.35 6.21 15.20
CA GLU A 212 -3.53 6.92 16.45
C GLU A 212 -4.82 7.75 16.42
N ARG A 213 -5.85 7.32 17.17
CA ARG A 213 -7.16 7.97 17.25
C ARG A 213 -7.10 9.50 17.40
N GLN A 214 -6.21 10.00 18.26
CA GLN A 214 -6.08 11.43 18.52
C GLN A 214 -5.75 12.23 17.23
N ILE A 215 -4.85 11.69 16.39
CA ILE A 215 -4.46 12.35 15.14
C ILE A 215 -5.64 12.37 14.16
N HIS A 216 -6.46 11.31 14.14
CA HIS A 216 -7.67 11.28 13.32
C HIS A 216 -8.74 12.26 13.80
N GLU A 217 -8.88 12.46 15.11
CA GLU A 217 -9.80 13.45 15.70
C GLU A 217 -9.34 14.88 15.41
N GLU A 218 -8.03 15.15 15.47
CA GLU A 218 -7.44 16.48 15.23
C GLU A 218 -7.42 16.86 13.74
N CYS A 219 -6.96 15.95 12.87
CA CYS A 219 -6.72 16.23 11.45
C CYS A 219 -7.94 15.93 10.56
N GLY A 220 -8.86 15.07 11.00
CA GLY A 220 -10.04 14.68 10.23
C GLY A 220 -9.71 13.93 8.93
N LEU A 221 -10.51 14.17 7.88
CA LEU A 221 -10.31 13.65 6.53
C LEU A 221 -9.03 14.19 5.87
N GLY A 222 -8.51 15.34 6.31
CA GLY A 222 -7.27 15.92 5.82
C GLY A 222 -6.10 14.95 5.92
N LEU A 223 -6.06 14.14 6.98
CA LEU A 223 -5.05 13.13 7.24
C LEU A 223 -4.94 12.07 6.12
N ILE A 224 -6.08 11.65 5.58
CA ILE A 224 -6.15 10.55 4.60
C ILE A 224 -6.39 11.05 3.18
N THR A 225 -6.47 12.36 2.96
CA THR A 225 -6.78 12.97 1.66
C THR A 225 -5.80 12.54 0.58
N ASN A 226 -4.50 12.57 0.87
CA ASN A 226 -3.43 12.23 -0.07
C ASN A 226 -3.03 10.75 -0.05
N SER A 227 -3.78 9.89 0.64
CA SER A 227 -3.59 8.43 0.55
C SER A 227 -3.74 7.89 -0.87
N THR A 228 -4.39 8.64 -1.78
CA THR A 228 -4.45 8.35 -3.21
C THR A 228 -3.07 8.23 -3.88
N LEU A 229 -2.07 8.97 -3.40
CA LEU A 229 -0.70 8.94 -3.93
C LEU A 229 -0.02 7.60 -3.74
N PHE A 230 -0.31 6.88 -2.65
CA PHE A 230 0.26 5.57 -2.40
C PHE A 230 -0.10 4.59 -3.53
N GLY A 231 -1.39 4.45 -3.83
CA GLY A 231 -1.83 3.57 -4.91
C GLY A 231 -1.39 4.02 -6.30
N MET A 232 -1.45 5.33 -6.59
CA MET A 232 -0.95 5.86 -7.86
C MET A 232 0.54 5.57 -8.05
N THR A 233 1.34 5.70 -6.97
CA THR A 233 2.79 5.49 -6.99
C THR A 233 3.15 4.02 -7.17
N ASN A 234 2.42 3.11 -6.52
CA ASN A 234 2.63 1.67 -6.68
C ASN A 234 2.39 1.20 -8.11
N THR A 235 1.38 1.74 -8.80
CA THR A 235 1.24 1.49 -10.25
C THR A 235 2.34 2.18 -11.06
N ALA A 236 2.68 3.43 -10.76
CA ALA A 236 3.73 4.13 -11.48
C ALA A 236 5.08 3.39 -11.42
N ARG A 237 5.41 2.74 -10.29
CA ARG A 237 6.61 1.88 -10.16
C ARG A 237 6.66 0.71 -11.15
N LEU A 238 5.51 0.24 -11.63
CA LEU A 238 5.42 -0.83 -12.62
C LEU A 238 5.58 -0.34 -14.06
N GLU A 239 5.31 0.94 -14.31
CA GLU A 239 5.28 1.51 -15.67
C GLU A 239 6.47 2.44 -15.98
N MET A 240 7.08 3.03 -14.96
CA MET A 240 8.12 4.03 -15.11
C MET A 240 9.51 3.39 -15.09
N ALA A 241 10.37 3.83 -16.01
CA ALA A 241 11.79 3.45 -16.00
C ALA A 241 12.57 4.11 -14.85
N CYS A 242 12.17 5.33 -14.44
CA CYS A 242 12.78 5.97 -13.28
C CYS A 242 12.26 5.31 -11.99
N PRO A 243 13.16 4.95 -11.05
CA PRO A 243 12.76 4.52 -9.74
C PRO A 243 11.94 5.57 -8.98
N ILE A 244 10.95 5.11 -8.21
CA ILE A 244 10.08 5.96 -7.40
C ILE A 244 10.09 5.50 -5.95
N GLN A 245 10.63 6.30 -5.03
CA GLN A 245 10.55 6.09 -3.59
C GLN A 245 9.25 6.70 -3.05
N TYR A 246 8.64 6.03 -2.08
CA TYR A 246 7.46 6.54 -1.38
C TYR A 246 7.80 6.58 0.10
N ILE A 247 7.70 7.78 0.69
CA ILE A 247 8.01 8.02 2.10
C ILE A 247 6.78 8.66 2.73
N ASP A 248 6.24 8.00 3.74
CA ASP A 248 5.27 8.62 4.64
C ASP A 248 5.99 9.01 5.94
N THR A 249 5.79 10.24 6.40
CA THR A 249 6.36 10.73 7.66
C THR A 249 5.25 11.13 8.62
N GLU A 250 5.56 11.76 9.74
CA GLU A 250 4.56 12.25 10.69
C GLU A 250 4.65 13.76 10.91
N TRP A 251 3.51 14.37 11.23
CA TRP A 251 3.37 15.83 11.31
C TRP A 251 4.33 16.48 12.30
N ALA A 252 4.55 15.82 13.44
CA ALA A 252 5.38 16.31 14.53
C ALA A 252 6.70 15.54 14.61
N LEU A 253 7.41 15.41 13.49
CA LEU A 253 8.74 14.81 13.47
C LEU A 253 9.72 15.67 14.29
N GLU A 254 10.35 15.08 15.29
CA GLU A 254 11.35 15.71 16.13
C GLU A 254 12.61 15.99 15.31
N SER A 255 13.29 17.10 15.60
CA SER A 255 14.43 17.57 14.80
C SER A 255 15.57 16.56 14.70
N GLU A 256 15.71 15.65 15.68
CA GLU A 256 16.68 14.56 15.63
C GLU A 256 16.36 13.52 14.55
N ASN A 257 15.07 13.31 14.27
CA ASN A 257 14.58 12.36 13.27
C ASN A 257 14.43 12.97 11.87
N THR A 258 14.44 14.31 11.74
CA THR A 258 14.54 15.00 10.44
C THR A 258 15.73 14.51 9.63
N LYS A 259 16.90 14.31 10.25
CA LYS A 259 18.09 13.80 9.56
C LYS A 259 17.86 12.42 8.93
N ALA A 260 17.09 11.55 9.59
CA ALA A 260 16.73 10.24 9.05
C ALA A 260 15.79 10.36 7.85
N LEU A 261 14.83 11.29 7.90
CA LEU A 261 13.93 11.59 6.77
C LEU A 261 14.72 12.10 5.56
N VAL A 262 15.58 13.11 5.77
CA VAL A 262 16.40 13.69 4.69
C VAL A 262 17.36 12.65 4.12
N SER A 263 18.00 11.87 4.98
CA SER A 263 18.82 10.75 4.56
C SER A 263 18.05 9.75 3.70
N GLU A 264 16.80 9.44 4.05
CA GLU A 264 15.98 8.49 3.29
C GLU A 264 15.63 9.04 1.91
N VAL A 265 15.35 10.34 1.78
CA VAL A 265 15.07 10.99 0.49
C VAL A 265 16.30 10.98 -0.43
N PHE A 266 17.51 11.18 0.11
CA PHE A 266 18.75 11.17 -0.67
C PHE A 266 19.39 9.78 -0.81
N ARG A 267 18.72 8.72 -0.34
CA ARG A 267 19.30 7.39 -0.35
C ARG A 267 19.39 6.86 -1.78
N ASN A 268 20.63 6.60 -2.23
CA ASN A 268 20.91 5.97 -3.52
C ASN A 268 20.85 4.44 -3.43
N GLN A 269 21.21 3.90 -2.26
CA GLN A 269 21.28 2.48 -1.97
C GLN A 269 20.51 2.19 -0.68
N SER A 270 19.30 1.68 -0.83
CA SER A 270 18.60 0.90 0.21
C SER A 270 18.43 -0.52 -0.32
N PHE A 271 17.69 -1.33 0.42
CA PHE A 271 17.00 -2.53 -0.08
C PHE A 271 16.02 -2.26 -1.25
N GLY A 272 16.20 -1.16 -1.98
CA GLY A 272 15.33 -0.68 -3.02
C GLY A 272 14.48 0.54 -2.71
N HIS A 273 13.74 0.98 -3.72
CA HIS A 273 12.71 2.00 -3.62
C HIS A 273 11.44 1.42 -2.98
N ASN A 274 11.53 1.14 -1.68
CA ASN A 274 10.44 0.60 -0.88
C ASN A 274 9.40 1.67 -0.55
N SER A 275 8.27 1.22 0.00
CA SER A 275 7.37 2.09 0.75
C SER A 275 7.87 2.14 2.19
N VAL A 276 8.25 3.34 2.63
CA VAL A 276 8.94 3.57 3.90
C VAL A 276 8.14 4.52 4.76
N ARG A 277 8.17 4.30 6.07
CA ARG A 277 7.73 5.29 7.05
C ARG A 277 8.90 5.78 7.89
N ILE A 278 9.01 7.11 8.04
CA ILE A 278 9.96 7.75 8.96
C ILE A 278 9.17 8.45 10.05
N LEU A 279 9.22 7.88 11.25
CA LEU A 279 8.51 8.35 12.43
C LEU A 279 9.52 8.65 13.54
N ASN A 280 9.10 9.33 14.61
CA ASN A 280 9.94 9.58 15.79
C ASN A 280 10.40 8.30 16.47
N ARG A 281 9.58 7.25 16.35
CA ARG A 281 9.91 5.91 16.84
C ARG A 281 10.87 5.13 15.92
N GLY A 282 11.24 5.69 14.77
CA GLY A 282 12.22 5.14 13.84
C GLY A 282 11.68 4.88 12.43
N ARG A 283 12.44 4.10 11.67
CA ARG A 283 12.17 3.77 10.27
C ARG A 283 11.44 2.44 10.15
N TYR A 284 10.43 2.39 9.29
CA TYR A 284 9.63 1.19 9.02
C TYR A 284 9.51 0.94 7.52
N VAL A 285 9.36 -0.33 7.15
CA VAL A 285 9.14 -0.78 5.77
C VAL A 285 7.89 -1.62 5.66
N LEU A 286 7.14 -1.43 4.58
CA LEU A 286 5.92 -2.18 4.33
C LEU A 286 6.23 -3.62 3.91
N ARG A 287 5.53 -4.59 4.50
CA ARG A 287 5.60 -6.00 4.11
C ARG A 287 4.23 -6.62 4.03
N GLN A 288 4.05 -7.50 3.06
CA GLN A 288 2.90 -8.40 3.01
C GLN A 288 3.14 -9.63 3.89
N VAL A 289 2.12 -10.05 4.63
CA VAL A 289 2.16 -11.19 5.54
C VAL A 289 0.91 -12.05 5.38
N PRO A 290 0.94 -13.36 5.71
CA PRO A 290 -0.27 -14.15 5.80
C PRO A 290 -1.16 -13.64 6.94
N SER A 291 -2.48 -13.74 6.76
CA SER A 291 -3.49 -13.30 7.77
C SER A 291 -3.54 -14.17 9.02
N THR A 292 -3.12 -15.43 8.96
CA THR A 292 -3.28 -16.42 10.05
C THR A 292 -2.90 -15.90 11.46
N PRO A 293 -1.79 -15.14 11.67
CA PRO A 293 -1.46 -14.60 12.99
C PRO A 293 -2.44 -13.54 13.52
N TYR A 294 -3.22 -12.92 12.64
CA TYR A 294 -4.16 -11.86 12.97
C TYR A 294 -5.58 -12.37 13.18
N GLU A 295 -5.92 -13.57 12.69
CA GLU A 295 -7.26 -14.18 12.72
C GLU A 295 -7.69 -14.59 14.15
N ASN A 296 -7.97 -13.59 14.99
CA ASN A 296 -8.27 -13.74 16.42
C ASN A 296 -9.71 -13.37 16.79
N LEU A 297 -10.50 -12.85 15.85
CA LEU A 297 -11.92 -12.54 16.07
C LEU A 297 -12.82 -13.72 15.71
N PRO A 298 -14.04 -13.80 16.29
CA PRO A 298 -15.02 -14.80 15.89
C PRO A 298 -15.48 -14.60 14.44
N ASP A 299 -16.17 -15.62 13.91
CA ASP A 299 -16.82 -15.51 12.62
C ASP A 299 -17.86 -14.40 12.60
N PHE A 300 -18.02 -13.76 11.44
CA PHE A 300 -18.91 -12.64 11.27
C PHE A 300 -20.38 -13.03 11.41
N GLU A 301 -21.10 -12.26 12.23
CA GLU A 301 -22.55 -12.34 12.38
C GLU A 301 -23.24 -11.28 11.52
N VAL A 302 -24.30 -11.68 10.81
CA VAL A 302 -25.14 -10.72 10.09
C VAL A 302 -26.05 -9.96 11.07
N PRO A 303 -26.48 -8.74 10.73
CA PRO A 303 -27.38 -7.95 11.58
C PRO A 303 -28.64 -8.72 11.95
N SER A 304 -29.11 -8.56 13.18
CA SER A 304 -30.38 -9.16 13.60
C SER A 304 -31.58 -8.55 12.88
N SER A 305 -31.50 -7.26 12.55
CA SER A 305 -32.57 -6.50 11.90
C SER A 305 -32.03 -5.23 11.23
N GLY A 306 -32.88 -4.53 10.48
CA GLY A 306 -32.55 -3.25 9.86
C GLY A 306 -32.33 -3.36 8.35
N ILE A 307 -31.55 -2.45 7.80
CA ILE A 307 -31.32 -2.32 6.36
C ILE A 307 -29.83 -2.53 6.05
N VAL A 308 -29.54 -3.36 5.05
CA VAL A 308 -28.22 -3.50 4.45
C VAL A 308 -28.26 -2.91 3.04
N GLY A 309 -27.49 -1.84 2.80
CA GLY A 309 -27.32 -1.26 1.47
C GLY A 309 -26.17 -1.92 0.70
N ILE A 310 -26.35 -2.22 -0.58
CA ILE A 310 -25.28 -2.69 -1.47
C ILE A 310 -25.24 -1.82 -2.73
N SER A 311 -24.30 -0.87 -2.81
CA SER A 311 -24.07 -0.12 -4.05
C SER A 311 -23.24 -0.91 -5.05
N GLY A 312 -23.56 -0.75 -6.34
CA GLY A 312 -23.16 -1.73 -7.35
C GLY A 312 -23.94 -3.05 -7.20
N GLY A 313 -25.07 -3.04 -6.47
CA GLY A 313 -25.78 -4.23 -6.03
C GLY A 313 -26.33 -5.09 -7.16
N ASN A 314 -26.68 -4.49 -8.30
CA ASN A 314 -27.13 -5.22 -9.48
C ASN A 314 -25.98 -5.79 -10.34
N GLY A 315 -24.73 -5.47 -9.97
CA GLY A 315 -23.52 -6.01 -10.58
C GLY A 315 -23.16 -7.40 -10.05
N GLY A 316 -22.23 -8.09 -10.71
CA GLY A 316 -21.91 -9.49 -10.37
C GLY A 316 -21.43 -9.67 -8.93
N VAL A 317 -20.48 -8.83 -8.49
CA VAL A 317 -19.93 -8.88 -7.13
C VAL A 317 -20.96 -8.48 -6.06
N GLY A 318 -21.78 -7.45 -6.34
CA GLY A 318 -22.84 -7.03 -5.43
C GLY A 318 -23.86 -8.14 -5.16
N LEU A 319 -24.23 -8.90 -6.20
CA LEU A 319 -25.12 -10.06 -6.07
C LEU A 319 -24.47 -11.22 -5.30
N VAL A 320 -23.17 -11.48 -5.53
CA VAL A 320 -22.44 -12.50 -4.74
C VAL A 320 -22.48 -12.16 -3.24
N PHE A 321 -22.29 -10.90 -2.88
CA PHE A 321 -22.38 -10.47 -1.48
C PHE A 321 -23.81 -10.52 -0.94
N GLY A 322 -24.82 -10.22 -1.75
CA GLY A 322 -26.22 -10.42 -1.39
C GLY A 322 -26.54 -11.89 -1.07
N ILE A 323 -26.11 -12.80 -1.94
CA ILE A 323 -26.25 -14.25 -1.75
C ILE A 323 -25.50 -14.72 -0.51
N TRP A 324 -24.26 -14.26 -0.31
CA TRP A 324 -23.46 -14.62 0.86
C TRP A 324 -24.09 -14.14 2.17
N LEU A 325 -24.63 -12.91 2.22
CA LEU A 325 -25.34 -12.40 3.40
C LEU A 325 -26.59 -13.25 3.72
N LEU A 326 -27.37 -13.65 2.71
CA LEU A 326 -28.51 -14.54 2.90
C LEU A 326 -28.08 -15.95 3.35
N HIS A 327 -26.96 -16.47 2.85
CA HIS A 327 -26.40 -17.74 3.31
C HIS A 327 -25.98 -17.68 4.78
N LYS A 328 -25.32 -16.59 5.20
CA LYS A 328 -24.97 -16.37 6.60
C LYS A 328 -26.21 -16.22 7.47
N ALA A 329 -27.22 -15.49 7.00
CA ALA A 329 -28.50 -15.37 7.69
C ALA A 329 -29.16 -16.74 7.90
N ARG A 330 -29.16 -17.63 6.90
CA ARG A 330 -29.69 -19.00 7.04
C ARG A 330 -28.98 -19.84 8.11
N GLN A 331 -27.69 -19.58 8.33
CA GLN A 331 -26.88 -20.29 9.33
C GLN A 331 -27.09 -19.74 10.75
N GLN A 332 -27.70 -18.56 10.87
CA GLN A 332 -27.87 -17.84 12.12
C GLN A 332 -29.38 -17.78 12.46
N LYS A 333 -29.74 -17.88 13.74
CA LYS A 333 -31.16 -17.85 14.14
C LYS A 333 -31.67 -16.40 14.20
N ASP A 334 -32.98 -16.24 13.99
CA ASP A 334 -33.74 -15.01 14.25
C ASP A 334 -33.20 -13.74 13.55
N LYS A 335 -32.93 -13.84 12.24
CA LYS A 335 -32.43 -12.72 11.41
C LYS A 335 -33.54 -12.14 10.53
N HIS A 336 -33.77 -10.83 10.62
CA HIS A 336 -34.89 -10.12 9.97
C HIS A 336 -34.45 -8.75 9.41
N PHE A 337 -33.53 -8.74 8.45
CA PHE A 337 -33.08 -7.51 7.80
C PHE A 337 -33.50 -7.45 6.32
N THR A 338 -33.52 -6.24 5.77
CA THR A 338 -33.79 -5.94 4.36
C THR A 338 -32.49 -5.69 3.62
N ILE A 339 -32.32 -6.24 2.42
CA ILE A 339 -31.17 -5.91 1.54
C ILE A 339 -31.64 -5.00 0.41
N LYS A 340 -31.06 -3.81 0.30
CA LYS A 340 -31.31 -2.85 -0.77
C LYS A 340 -30.14 -2.84 -1.76
N PHE A 341 -30.35 -3.37 -2.94
CA PHE A 341 -29.39 -3.41 -4.04
C PHE A 341 -29.47 -2.10 -4.84
N LEU A 342 -28.49 -1.22 -4.64
CA LEU A 342 -28.44 0.10 -5.23
C LEU A 342 -27.65 0.11 -6.55
N SER A 343 -28.22 0.72 -7.58
CA SER A 343 -27.48 1.06 -8.80
C SER A 343 -28.16 2.19 -9.58
N ARG A 344 -27.43 2.78 -10.55
CA ARG A 344 -27.95 3.84 -11.43
C ARG A 344 -29.14 3.39 -12.28
N SER A 345 -29.14 2.12 -12.70
CA SER A 345 -30.16 1.56 -13.60
C SER A 345 -31.29 0.84 -12.87
N ALA A 346 -31.05 0.32 -11.66
CA ALA A 346 -31.92 -0.62 -10.95
C ALA A 346 -32.38 -1.78 -11.86
N LYS A 347 -31.44 -2.30 -12.68
CA LYS A 347 -31.70 -3.37 -13.64
C LYS A 347 -30.62 -4.43 -13.56
N ILE A 348 -31.04 -5.69 -13.56
CA ILE A 348 -30.18 -6.86 -13.70
C ILE A 348 -29.97 -7.15 -15.19
N ASN A 349 -28.72 -7.31 -15.60
CA ASN A 349 -28.39 -7.72 -16.97
C ASN A 349 -28.53 -9.24 -17.14
N SER A 350 -28.55 -9.73 -18.39
CA SER A 350 -28.74 -11.16 -18.70
C SER A 350 -27.74 -12.08 -18.00
N ARG A 351 -26.46 -11.67 -17.88
CA ARG A 351 -25.39 -12.43 -17.21
C ARG A 351 -25.67 -12.62 -15.72
N ASN A 352 -26.27 -11.63 -15.08
CA ASN A 352 -26.52 -11.60 -13.64
C ASN A 352 -27.91 -12.12 -13.24
N MET A 353 -28.80 -12.40 -14.22
CA MET A 353 -30.17 -12.84 -13.94
C MET A 353 -30.25 -14.12 -13.11
N ALA A 354 -29.34 -15.07 -13.31
CA ALA A 354 -29.30 -16.30 -12.53
C ALA A 354 -29.02 -16.01 -11.04
N ASN A 355 -28.04 -15.14 -10.75
CA ASN A 355 -27.71 -14.73 -9.38
C ASN A 355 -28.85 -13.93 -8.75
N TRP A 356 -29.56 -13.09 -9.51
CA TRP A 356 -30.72 -12.37 -8.97
C TRP A 356 -31.87 -13.32 -8.60
N LYS A 357 -32.18 -14.31 -9.45
CA LYS A 357 -33.19 -15.32 -9.13
C LYS A 357 -32.83 -16.12 -7.87
N GLU A 358 -31.54 -16.37 -7.66
CA GLU A 358 -31.05 -17.01 -6.44
C GLU A 358 -31.25 -16.12 -5.21
N VAL A 359 -30.97 -14.81 -5.32
CA VAL A 359 -31.27 -13.83 -4.26
C VAL A 359 -32.76 -13.85 -3.91
N GLU A 360 -33.65 -13.79 -4.91
CA GLU A 360 -35.11 -13.82 -4.70
C GLU A 360 -35.56 -15.11 -4.01
N ARG A 361 -35.10 -16.27 -4.50
CA ARG A 361 -35.43 -17.59 -3.94
C ARG A 361 -34.99 -17.70 -2.48
N MET A 362 -33.76 -17.31 -2.17
CA MET A 362 -33.23 -17.38 -0.81
C MET A 362 -33.93 -16.40 0.13
N ALA A 363 -34.26 -15.20 -0.34
CA ALA A 363 -34.99 -14.23 0.44
C ALA A 363 -36.41 -14.73 0.78
N GLU A 364 -37.11 -15.37 -0.16
CA GLU A 364 -38.41 -16.01 0.06
C GLU A 364 -38.31 -17.13 1.10
N GLU A 365 -37.32 -18.03 0.97
CA GLU A 365 -37.09 -19.14 1.92
C GLU A 365 -36.81 -18.66 3.35
N LEU A 366 -36.15 -17.50 3.48
CA LEU A 366 -35.81 -16.90 4.77
C LEU A 366 -36.87 -15.91 5.28
N ASN A 367 -37.93 -15.66 4.50
CA ASN A 367 -38.92 -14.61 4.77
C ASN A 367 -38.27 -13.23 5.00
N MET A 368 -37.30 -12.88 4.15
CA MET A 368 -36.55 -11.63 4.16
C MET A 368 -36.91 -10.77 2.95
N THR A 369 -36.73 -9.46 3.07
CA THR A 369 -37.03 -8.51 1.99
C THR A 369 -35.77 -8.15 1.21
N VAL A 370 -35.83 -8.20 -0.11
CA VAL A 370 -34.79 -7.73 -1.03
C VAL A 370 -35.38 -6.75 -2.04
N GLU A 371 -34.71 -5.62 -2.26
CA GLU A 371 -35.21 -4.55 -3.12
C GLU A 371 -34.13 -4.05 -4.07
N GLN A 372 -34.50 -3.77 -5.33
CA GLN A 372 -33.64 -3.01 -6.24
C GLN A 372 -33.99 -1.52 -6.12
N VAL A 373 -32.99 -0.69 -5.82
CA VAL A 373 -33.18 0.74 -5.58
C VAL A 373 -32.34 1.53 -6.58
N ARG A 374 -32.97 2.50 -7.25
CA ARG A 374 -32.24 3.43 -8.10
C ARG A 374 -31.53 4.46 -7.22
N CYS A 375 -30.21 4.46 -7.27
CA CYS A 375 -29.37 5.43 -6.56
C CYS A 375 -28.00 5.51 -7.26
N ASP A 376 -27.62 6.70 -7.66
CA ASP A 376 -26.29 7.03 -8.14
C ASP A 376 -25.42 7.52 -7.00
N CYS A 377 -24.59 6.64 -6.45
CA CYS A 377 -23.72 6.99 -5.32
C CYS A 377 -22.63 8.03 -5.69
N SER A 378 -22.44 8.36 -6.97
CA SER A 378 -21.58 9.48 -7.38
C SER A 378 -22.23 10.85 -7.16
N LYS A 379 -23.52 10.90 -6.78
CA LYS A 379 -24.23 12.13 -6.45
C LYS A 379 -24.52 12.21 -4.97
N ARG A 380 -24.09 13.29 -4.34
CA ARG A 380 -24.26 13.52 -2.90
C ARG A 380 -25.72 13.48 -2.48
N GLU A 381 -26.61 14.09 -3.26
CA GLU A 381 -28.03 14.22 -2.95
C GLU A 381 -28.72 12.86 -2.91
N GLU A 382 -28.39 11.96 -3.85
CA GLU A 382 -28.95 10.60 -3.90
C GLU A 382 -28.44 9.72 -2.76
N VAL A 383 -27.17 9.90 -2.34
CA VAL A 383 -26.61 9.24 -1.15
C VAL A 383 -27.28 9.75 0.12
N ASP A 384 -27.45 11.07 0.25
CA ASP A 384 -28.12 11.70 1.37
C ASP A 384 -29.58 11.22 1.50
N GLU A 385 -30.31 11.14 0.39
CA GLU A 385 -31.68 10.65 0.38
C GLU A 385 -31.75 9.19 0.87
N PHE A 386 -30.87 8.33 0.36
CA PHE A 386 -30.81 6.93 0.79
C PHE A 386 -30.48 6.80 2.28
N VAL A 387 -29.42 7.45 2.76
CA VAL A 387 -28.97 7.33 4.15
C VAL A 387 -30.04 7.89 5.09
N ARG A 388 -30.70 9.00 4.72
CA ARG A 388 -31.80 9.59 5.50
C ARG A 388 -33.00 8.64 5.60
N GLY A 389 -33.36 7.98 4.49
CA GLY A 389 -34.46 7.03 4.46
C GLY A 389 -34.17 5.71 5.17
N ALA A 390 -32.89 5.35 5.34
CA ALA A 390 -32.47 4.13 6.01
C ALA A 390 -32.12 4.33 7.50
N SER A 391 -31.69 5.53 7.89
CA SER A 391 -31.30 5.84 9.28
C SER A 391 -32.54 5.96 10.19
N PRO A 392 -32.45 5.58 11.48
CA PRO A 392 -31.27 5.05 12.18
C PRO A 392 -31.11 3.52 12.03
N HIS A 393 -31.83 2.88 11.11
CA HIS A 393 -31.90 1.44 10.93
C HIS A 393 -30.93 0.89 9.88
N LEU A 394 -30.00 1.70 9.36
CA LEU A 394 -28.98 1.23 8.43
C LEU A 394 -27.96 0.40 9.20
N ALA A 395 -28.12 -0.91 9.16
CA ALA A 395 -27.30 -1.85 9.91
C ALA A 395 -25.97 -2.17 9.21
N GLY A 396 -25.94 -2.07 7.88
CA GLY A 396 -24.71 -2.31 7.13
C GLY A 396 -24.71 -1.67 5.76
N PHE A 397 -23.52 -1.43 5.21
CA PHE A 397 -23.39 -0.97 3.84
C PHE A 397 -22.19 -1.61 3.13
N VAL A 398 -22.41 -2.05 1.90
CA VAL A 398 -21.40 -2.60 1.00
C VAL A 398 -21.25 -1.67 -0.21
N HIS A 399 -20.11 -1.00 -0.31
CA HIS A 399 -19.74 -0.20 -1.46
C HIS A 399 -18.92 -1.02 -2.47
N SER A 400 -19.62 -1.68 -3.39
CA SER A 400 -19.03 -2.49 -4.46
C SER A 400 -19.06 -1.82 -5.84
N ALA A 401 -19.54 -0.57 -5.91
CA ALA A 401 -19.56 0.19 -7.15
C ALA A 401 -18.12 0.52 -7.62
N GLY A 402 -17.93 0.49 -8.94
CA GLY A 402 -16.65 0.80 -9.55
C GLY A 402 -16.69 0.65 -11.07
N VAL A 403 -15.82 1.39 -11.75
CA VAL A 403 -15.62 1.34 -13.20
C VAL A 403 -14.12 1.35 -13.49
N LEU A 404 -13.72 0.82 -14.64
CA LEU A 404 -12.34 0.85 -15.13
C LEU A 404 -12.20 1.86 -16.26
N GLN A 405 -11.06 2.54 -16.29
CA GLN A 405 -10.64 3.43 -17.38
C GLN A 405 -9.13 3.26 -17.57
N ASP A 406 -8.74 2.03 -17.88
CA ASP A 406 -7.35 1.60 -17.90
C ASP A 406 -6.58 2.23 -19.07
N SER A 407 -5.38 2.69 -18.78
CA SER A 407 -4.44 3.26 -19.74
C SER A 407 -3.08 3.42 -19.11
N MET A 408 -2.03 3.17 -19.89
CA MET A 408 -0.66 3.46 -19.46
C MET A 408 -0.47 4.96 -19.18
N VAL A 409 0.51 5.33 -18.36
CA VAL A 409 0.84 6.72 -17.96
C VAL A 409 0.72 7.72 -19.12
N PHE A 410 1.33 7.40 -20.28
CA PHE A 410 1.35 8.28 -21.45
C PHE A 410 -0.06 8.60 -22.01
N ASN A 411 -0.99 7.64 -21.94
CA ASN A 411 -2.35 7.74 -22.49
C ASN A 411 -3.43 8.00 -21.43
N GLN A 412 -3.03 8.14 -20.16
CA GLN A 412 -3.93 8.56 -19.10
C GLN A 412 -4.39 10.01 -19.32
N THR A 413 -5.65 10.26 -19.05
CA THR A 413 -6.24 11.60 -19.17
C THR A 413 -7.03 11.92 -17.91
N TRP A 414 -7.28 13.20 -17.67
CA TRP A 414 -8.02 13.58 -16.47
C TRP A 414 -9.46 13.07 -16.51
N GLU A 415 -10.09 12.98 -17.68
CA GLU A 415 -11.45 12.48 -17.86
C GLU A 415 -11.56 11.00 -17.42
N LYS A 416 -10.51 10.20 -17.68
CA LYS A 416 -10.38 8.82 -17.19
C LYS A 416 -10.20 8.75 -15.68
N PHE A 417 -9.45 9.69 -15.09
CA PHE A 417 -9.34 9.81 -13.64
C PHE A 417 -10.69 10.15 -13.02
N ASP A 418 -11.33 11.21 -13.51
CA ASP A 418 -12.59 11.74 -12.99
C ASP A 418 -13.67 10.66 -12.95
N THR A 419 -13.84 9.92 -14.05
CA THR A 419 -14.79 8.80 -14.15
C THR A 419 -14.57 7.72 -13.08
N VAL A 420 -13.31 7.39 -12.76
CA VAL A 420 -12.97 6.37 -11.77
C VAL A 420 -13.07 6.91 -10.33
N LEU A 421 -12.66 8.16 -10.11
CA LEU A 421 -12.73 8.84 -8.82
C LEU A 421 -14.19 9.08 -8.38
N GLU A 422 -15.09 9.40 -9.31
CA GLU A 422 -16.53 9.56 -9.03
C GLU A 422 -17.16 8.28 -8.46
N ALA A 423 -16.90 7.14 -9.09
CA ALA A 423 -17.57 5.89 -8.76
C ALA A 423 -17.10 5.25 -7.45
N LYS A 424 -15.92 5.62 -6.96
CA LYS A 424 -15.26 5.01 -5.79
C LYS A 424 -15.01 6.02 -4.68
N PRO A 425 -13.87 6.77 -4.64
CA PRO A 425 -13.53 7.59 -3.49
C PRO A 425 -14.55 8.70 -3.22
N ARG A 426 -15.08 9.36 -4.25
CA ARG A 426 -16.09 10.41 -4.06
C ARG A 426 -17.40 9.84 -3.51
N ALA A 427 -17.87 8.72 -4.06
CA ALA A 427 -19.05 8.02 -3.55
C ALA A 427 -18.89 7.57 -2.09
N ALA A 428 -17.72 6.99 -1.73
CA ALA A 428 -17.42 6.60 -0.36
C ALA A 428 -17.32 7.81 0.59
N LEU A 429 -16.82 8.95 0.09
CA LEU A 429 -16.74 10.19 0.85
C LEU A 429 -18.12 10.81 1.11
N PHE A 430 -19.02 10.79 0.12
CA PHE A 430 -20.41 11.20 0.31
C PHE A 430 -21.12 10.29 1.32
N LEU A 431 -20.90 8.98 1.23
CA LEU A 431 -21.47 8.02 2.18
C LEU A 431 -20.95 8.26 3.60
N HIS A 432 -19.64 8.47 3.77
CA HIS A 432 -19.05 8.85 5.05
C HIS A 432 -19.72 10.11 5.59
N ASP A 433 -19.73 11.21 4.82
CA ASP A 433 -20.32 12.49 5.23
C ASP A 433 -21.81 12.38 5.61
N ALA A 434 -22.59 11.61 4.86
CA ALA A 434 -24.00 11.37 5.17
C ALA A 434 -24.18 10.59 6.49
N LEU A 435 -23.38 9.54 6.71
CA LEU A 435 -23.40 8.75 7.95
C LEU A 435 -23.02 9.60 9.18
N GLU A 436 -22.09 10.55 9.01
CA GLU A 436 -21.68 11.47 10.08
C GLU A 436 -22.75 12.51 10.39
N ARG A 437 -23.37 13.11 9.37
CA ARG A 437 -24.40 14.13 9.56
C ARG A 437 -25.73 13.61 10.09
N MET A 438 -26.08 12.36 9.76
CA MET A 438 -27.40 11.79 10.05
C MET A 438 -27.45 10.92 11.30
N GLU A 439 -26.32 10.78 12.01
CA GLU A 439 -26.15 9.98 13.22
C GLU A 439 -26.81 8.58 13.14
N ASN A 440 -26.05 7.60 12.62
CA ASN A 440 -26.54 6.23 12.49
C ASN A 440 -25.78 5.27 13.44
N PRO A 441 -26.11 5.25 14.75
CA PRO A 441 -25.44 4.39 15.74
C PRO A 441 -25.66 2.90 15.49
N GLY A 442 -26.68 2.55 14.70
CA GLY A 442 -26.99 1.16 14.33
C GLY A 442 -26.08 0.57 13.26
N LEU A 443 -25.10 1.32 12.72
CA LEU A 443 -24.17 0.76 11.73
C LEU A 443 -23.27 -0.29 12.38
N GLU A 444 -23.36 -1.53 11.93
CA GLU A 444 -22.53 -2.64 12.40
C GLU A 444 -21.32 -2.85 11.48
N PHE A 445 -21.48 -2.63 10.17
CA PHE A 445 -20.38 -2.74 9.21
C PHE A 445 -20.49 -1.79 8.02
N LEU A 446 -19.34 -1.40 7.48
CA LEU A 446 -19.20 -0.67 6.21
C LEU A 446 -18.05 -1.30 5.43
N TRP A 447 -18.33 -1.91 4.28
CA TRP A 447 -17.32 -2.56 3.46
C TRP A 447 -17.14 -1.83 2.14
N MET A 448 -15.92 -1.38 1.85
CA MET A 448 -15.61 -0.60 0.65
C MET A 448 -14.65 -1.40 -0.24
N PHE A 449 -15.07 -1.72 -1.45
CA PHE A 449 -14.31 -2.64 -2.30
C PHE A 449 -13.11 -1.92 -2.90
N SER A 450 -11.94 -2.27 -2.40
CA SER A 450 -10.64 -1.81 -2.84
C SER A 450 -9.99 -2.85 -3.79
N ALA A 451 -8.99 -2.45 -4.56
CA ALA A 451 -8.21 -3.32 -5.43
C ALA A 451 -7.00 -2.58 -6.01
N GLY A 452 -5.88 -3.28 -6.15
CA GLY A 452 -4.68 -2.80 -6.85
C GLY A 452 -3.93 -1.65 -6.15
N ALA A 453 -4.36 -1.18 -4.97
CA ALA A 453 -3.76 0.00 -4.36
C ALA A 453 -2.37 -0.27 -3.75
N VAL A 454 -2.14 -1.42 -3.14
CA VAL A 454 -0.85 -1.68 -2.49
C VAL A 454 0.14 -2.35 -3.48
N TYR A 455 -0.28 -3.23 -4.40
CA TYR A 455 0.63 -3.80 -5.44
C TYR A 455 0.79 -2.90 -6.68
N GLY A 456 -0.22 -2.09 -7.00
CA GLY A 456 -0.35 -1.47 -8.32
C GLY A 456 -0.81 -2.45 -9.40
N ASN A 457 -1.22 -1.97 -10.55
CA ASN A 457 -1.48 -2.78 -11.74
C ASN A 457 -1.16 -1.94 -12.97
N MET A 458 -0.39 -2.46 -13.92
CA MET A 458 -0.07 -1.71 -15.14
C MET A 458 -1.36 -1.27 -15.86
N GLY A 459 -1.41 0.00 -16.24
CA GLY A 459 -2.54 0.69 -16.84
C GLY A 459 -3.56 1.25 -15.83
N GLN A 460 -3.38 1.03 -14.53
CA GLN A 460 -4.40 1.30 -13.51
C GLN A 460 -3.99 2.38 -12.50
N LEU A 461 -3.30 3.45 -12.95
CA LEU A 461 -2.90 4.56 -12.07
C LEU A 461 -4.11 5.19 -11.36
N ASN A 462 -5.14 5.55 -12.13
CA ASN A 462 -6.38 6.14 -11.62
C ASN A 462 -7.13 5.20 -10.66
N TYR A 463 -7.21 3.92 -11.00
CA TYR A 463 -7.91 2.91 -10.22
C TYR A 463 -7.18 2.61 -8.91
N SER A 464 -5.86 2.46 -8.94
CA SER A 464 -5.05 2.26 -7.74
C SER A 464 -5.10 3.48 -6.82
N ALA A 465 -5.07 4.69 -7.39
CA ALA A 465 -5.26 5.92 -6.62
C ALA A 465 -6.64 5.95 -5.91
N ALA A 466 -7.69 5.64 -6.66
CA ALA A 466 -9.06 5.63 -6.17
C ALA A 466 -9.26 4.63 -5.00
N ASN A 467 -8.75 3.42 -5.15
CA ASN A 467 -8.89 2.37 -4.14
C ASN A 467 -8.01 2.63 -2.91
N SER A 468 -6.86 3.28 -3.06
CA SER A 468 -5.97 3.63 -1.93
C SER A 468 -6.64 4.59 -0.96
N PHE A 469 -7.50 5.48 -1.46
CA PHE A 469 -8.33 6.33 -0.59
C PHE A 469 -9.37 5.54 0.19
N LEU A 470 -9.96 4.48 -0.38
CA LEU A 470 -10.90 3.62 0.35
C LEU A 470 -10.20 2.93 1.53
N ASP A 471 -8.95 2.49 1.34
CA ASP A 471 -8.12 1.93 2.41
C ASP A 471 -7.86 2.97 3.52
N GLY A 472 -7.49 4.20 3.13
CA GLY A 472 -7.29 5.31 4.06
C GLY A 472 -8.55 5.67 4.82
N LEU A 473 -9.70 5.74 4.16
CA LEU A 473 -11.00 6.03 4.77
C LEU A 473 -11.42 4.92 5.74
N ALA A 474 -11.15 3.66 5.42
CA ALA A 474 -11.45 2.55 6.32
C ALA A 474 -10.62 2.64 7.61
N ARG A 475 -9.30 2.92 7.49
CA ARG A 475 -8.45 3.18 8.67
C ARG A 475 -8.94 4.37 9.46
N HIS A 476 -9.30 5.47 8.80
CA HIS A 476 -9.80 6.66 9.48
C HIS A 476 -11.06 6.40 10.28
N ARG A 477 -12.05 5.70 9.72
CA ARG A 477 -13.25 5.32 10.46
C ARG A 477 -12.93 4.39 11.62
N ARG A 478 -12.06 3.40 11.42
CA ARG A 478 -11.67 2.44 12.47
C ARG A 478 -10.91 3.08 13.62
N ALA A 479 -10.00 4.02 13.35
CA ALA A 479 -9.28 4.78 14.37
C ALA A 479 -10.25 5.59 15.27
N LEU A 480 -11.35 6.09 14.69
CA LEU A 480 -12.43 6.77 15.41
C LEU A 480 -13.45 5.81 16.07
N GLY A 481 -13.19 4.51 16.09
CA GLY A 481 -14.08 3.50 16.68
C GLY A 481 -15.35 3.22 15.85
N ARG A 482 -15.37 3.61 14.58
CA ARG A 482 -16.50 3.41 13.67
C ARG A 482 -16.27 2.20 12.77
N PRO A 483 -17.33 1.47 12.35
CA PRO A 483 -17.18 0.36 11.44
C PRO A 483 -16.66 0.82 10.08
N ALA A 484 -15.64 0.13 9.59
CA ALA A 484 -15.20 0.13 8.19
C ALA A 484 -14.22 -1.02 7.92
N LEU A 485 -14.26 -1.55 6.70
CA LEU A 485 -13.27 -2.46 6.15
C LEU A 485 -13.11 -2.15 4.65
N ALA A 486 -11.88 -2.12 4.17
CA ALA A 486 -11.57 -2.03 2.74
C ALA A 486 -10.84 -3.30 2.27
N PRO A 487 -11.56 -4.36 1.84
CA PRO A 487 -10.91 -5.53 1.28
C PRO A 487 -10.29 -5.16 -0.07
N GLN A 488 -9.01 -5.50 -0.23
CA GLN A 488 -8.24 -5.29 -1.46
C GLN A 488 -8.32 -6.56 -2.32
N TRP A 489 -9.25 -6.57 -3.27
CA TRP A 489 -9.54 -7.76 -4.06
C TRP A 489 -8.54 -7.98 -5.21
N GLY A 490 -8.15 -9.24 -5.40
CA GLY A 490 -7.65 -9.72 -6.67
C GLY A 490 -8.77 -9.94 -7.70
N ALA A 491 -8.43 -10.55 -8.83
CA ALA A 491 -9.37 -10.73 -9.94
C ALA A 491 -10.40 -11.84 -9.66
N TRP A 492 -11.69 -11.52 -9.83
CA TRP A 492 -12.80 -12.48 -9.73
C TRP A 492 -13.03 -13.13 -11.11
N GLY A 493 -12.84 -14.44 -11.21
CA GLY A 493 -12.86 -15.16 -12.49
C GLY A 493 -14.27 -15.43 -13.04
N ASP A 494 -15.28 -15.48 -12.17
CA ASP A 494 -16.66 -15.87 -12.49
C ASP A 494 -17.63 -14.68 -12.50
N VAL A 495 -17.30 -13.57 -11.85
CA VAL A 495 -18.13 -12.35 -11.79
C VAL A 495 -17.32 -11.06 -11.95
N GLY A 496 -18.02 -9.96 -12.22
CA GLY A 496 -17.40 -8.64 -12.30
C GLY A 496 -16.53 -8.43 -13.53
N MET A 497 -15.61 -7.48 -13.44
CA MET A 497 -14.84 -6.97 -14.59
C MET A 497 -13.89 -8.02 -15.19
N ALA A 498 -13.29 -8.87 -14.35
CA ALA A 498 -12.36 -9.90 -14.85
C ALA A 498 -13.07 -11.03 -15.61
N ALA A 499 -14.35 -11.31 -15.30
CA ALA A 499 -15.18 -12.22 -16.07
C ALA A 499 -15.57 -11.66 -17.47
N GLU A 500 -15.28 -10.40 -17.76
CA GLU A 500 -15.48 -9.77 -19.08
C GLU A 500 -14.24 -9.80 -19.97
N MET A 501 -13.09 -10.27 -19.45
CA MET A 501 -11.88 -10.43 -20.26
C MET A 501 -12.12 -11.40 -21.43
N ASP A 502 -11.46 -11.13 -22.55
CA ASP A 502 -11.40 -12.07 -23.67
C ASP A 502 -10.62 -13.35 -23.31
N GLU A 503 -10.69 -14.36 -24.16
CA GLU A 503 -10.06 -15.66 -23.90
C GLU A 503 -8.54 -15.53 -23.68
N ALA A 504 -7.89 -14.68 -24.48
CA ALA A 504 -6.46 -14.41 -24.34
C ALA A 504 -6.12 -13.75 -22.99
N GLY A 505 -6.91 -12.75 -22.57
CA GLY A 505 -6.78 -12.08 -21.28
C GLY A 505 -6.98 -13.05 -20.11
N ARG A 506 -8.01 -13.90 -20.18
CA ARG A 506 -8.25 -14.93 -19.15
C ARG A 506 -7.10 -15.94 -19.08
N ASN A 507 -6.59 -16.40 -20.22
CA ASN A 507 -5.45 -17.34 -20.24
C ASN A 507 -4.18 -16.70 -19.68
N ARG A 508 -3.89 -15.44 -19.99
CA ARG A 508 -2.75 -14.71 -19.39
C ARG A 508 -2.91 -14.58 -17.88
N MET A 509 -4.09 -14.18 -17.40
CA MET A 509 -4.35 -13.99 -15.98
C MET A 509 -4.27 -15.32 -15.20
N ALA A 510 -4.85 -16.40 -15.73
CA ALA A 510 -4.80 -17.73 -15.12
C ALA A 510 -3.36 -18.26 -14.94
N ASN A 511 -2.47 -17.91 -15.86
CA ASN A 511 -1.06 -18.28 -15.84
C ASN A 511 -0.16 -17.16 -15.32
N SER A 512 -0.73 -16.27 -14.49
CA SER A 512 0.02 -15.21 -13.83
C SER A 512 0.39 -15.60 -12.39
N PRO A 513 1.35 -14.90 -11.77
CA PRO A 513 1.68 -15.07 -10.36
C PRO A 513 0.52 -14.80 -9.40
N MET A 514 -0.46 -13.98 -9.82
CA MET A 514 -1.66 -13.63 -9.06
C MET A 514 -2.90 -13.93 -9.91
N PRO A 515 -3.27 -15.22 -10.07
CA PRO A 515 -4.37 -15.60 -10.92
C PRO A 515 -5.72 -15.10 -10.40
N TYR A 516 -6.73 -15.14 -11.29
CA TYR A 516 -8.11 -14.95 -10.84
C TYR A 516 -8.54 -16.09 -9.91
N PHE A 517 -9.55 -15.83 -9.10
CA PHE A 517 -10.16 -16.80 -8.19
C PHE A 517 -11.68 -16.89 -8.39
N SER A 518 -12.27 -17.99 -7.95
CA SER A 518 -13.72 -18.18 -7.91
C SER A 518 -14.37 -17.37 -6.79
N SER A 519 -15.66 -17.09 -6.90
CA SER A 519 -16.40 -16.38 -5.85
C SER A 519 -16.31 -17.06 -4.48
N ALA A 520 -16.26 -18.40 -4.44
CA ALA A 520 -16.10 -19.16 -3.20
C ALA A 520 -14.72 -18.94 -2.55
N GLU A 521 -13.63 -18.98 -3.34
CA GLU A 521 -12.27 -18.68 -2.84
C GLU A 521 -12.17 -17.23 -2.35
N GLY A 522 -12.77 -16.28 -3.07
CA GLY A 522 -12.81 -14.88 -2.66
C GLY A 522 -13.55 -14.68 -1.33
N LEU A 523 -14.74 -15.27 -1.18
CA LEU A 523 -15.51 -15.21 0.06
C LEU A 523 -14.79 -15.90 1.23
N HIS A 524 -14.07 -17.00 0.98
CA HIS A 524 -13.23 -17.64 2.00
C HIS A 524 -12.14 -16.68 2.52
N GLY A 525 -11.38 -16.05 1.61
CA GLY A 525 -10.36 -15.07 1.99
C GLY A 525 -10.95 -13.83 2.69
N PHE A 526 -12.16 -13.43 2.32
CA PHE A 526 -12.88 -12.36 2.99
C PHE A 526 -13.27 -12.71 4.42
N GLU A 527 -13.71 -13.95 4.68
CA GLU A 527 -13.97 -14.42 6.04
C GLU A 527 -12.71 -14.45 6.90
N CYS A 528 -11.56 -14.87 6.33
CA CYS A 528 -10.26 -14.72 7.00
C CYS A 528 -9.98 -13.26 7.35
N LEU A 529 -10.22 -12.34 6.40
CA LEU A 529 -10.00 -10.91 6.62
C LEU A 529 -10.88 -10.38 7.76
N LEU A 530 -12.17 -10.75 7.81
CA LEU A 530 -13.07 -10.35 8.88
C LEU A 530 -12.57 -10.80 10.26
N ARG A 531 -12.02 -12.02 10.36
CA ARG A 531 -11.43 -12.54 11.61
C ARG A 531 -10.19 -11.77 12.07
N THR A 532 -9.56 -10.97 11.20
CA THR A 532 -8.40 -10.17 11.60
C THR A 532 -8.74 -8.90 12.38
N GLY A 533 -9.95 -8.35 12.17
CA GLY A 533 -10.33 -7.04 12.72
C GLY A 533 -9.57 -5.84 12.14
N LEU A 534 -8.75 -6.05 11.11
CA LEU A 534 -8.01 -4.99 10.42
C LEU A 534 -8.95 -4.11 9.61
N ALA A 535 -8.54 -2.87 9.35
CA ALA A 535 -9.31 -1.92 8.56
C ALA A 535 -9.22 -2.18 7.05
N TYR A 536 -8.21 -2.92 6.60
CA TYR A 536 -7.99 -3.30 5.21
C TYR A 536 -7.06 -4.51 5.14
N GLY A 537 -7.05 -5.21 4.02
CA GLY A 537 -6.18 -6.36 3.77
C GLY A 537 -6.48 -6.99 2.42
N TRP A 538 -5.52 -7.69 1.83
CA TRP A 538 -5.72 -8.25 0.50
C TRP A 538 -6.44 -9.58 0.54
N VAL A 539 -7.29 -9.79 -0.46
CA VAL A 539 -7.98 -11.04 -0.72
C VAL A 539 -7.70 -11.47 -2.15
N PHE A 540 -6.77 -12.41 -2.32
CA PHE A 540 -6.34 -12.90 -3.62
C PHE A 540 -5.62 -14.23 -3.52
N LYS A 541 -5.45 -14.86 -4.69
CA LYS A 541 -4.79 -16.14 -4.85
C LYS A 541 -3.37 -15.94 -5.37
N PHE A 542 -2.40 -16.65 -4.80
CA PHE A 542 -1.07 -16.77 -5.38
C PHE A 542 -0.94 -18.03 -6.23
N ASN A 543 -0.09 -17.95 -7.25
CA ASN A 543 0.55 -19.08 -7.88
C ASN A 543 2.01 -19.13 -7.41
N PRO A 544 2.34 -19.87 -6.33
CA PRO A 544 3.66 -19.79 -5.70
C PRO A 544 4.83 -20.11 -6.66
N PRO A 545 4.79 -21.18 -7.49
CA PRO A 545 5.85 -21.44 -8.46
C PRO A 545 6.14 -20.26 -9.41
N LEU A 546 5.10 -19.61 -9.93
CA LEU A 546 5.27 -18.46 -10.81
C LEU A 546 5.71 -17.20 -10.06
N MET A 547 5.19 -16.98 -8.84
CA MET A 547 5.67 -15.92 -7.97
C MET A 547 7.15 -16.04 -7.68
N PHE A 548 7.62 -17.25 -7.35
CA PHE A 548 9.03 -17.47 -7.03
C PHE A 548 9.93 -17.27 -8.26
N GLY A 549 9.46 -17.69 -9.44
CA GLY A 549 10.15 -17.45 -10.70
C GLY A 549 10.30 -15.95 -11.06
N MET A 550 9.47 -15.07 -10.51
CA MET A 550 9.63 -13.63 -10.69
C MET A 550 10.70 -12.99 -9.80
N ILE A 551 11.07 -13.66 -8.70
CA ILE A 551 12.01 -13.10 -7.74
C ILE A 551 13.41 -13.27 -8.32
N GLN A 552 14.06 -12.15 -8.56
CA GLN A 552 15.43 -12.12 -9.08
C GLN A 552 16.40 -11.62 -8.00
N PRO A 553 17.66 -12.07 -8.03
CA PRO A 553 18.68 -11.63 -7.08
C PRO A 553 19.27 -10.24 -7.42
N ASP A 554 18.77 -9.55 -8.44
CA ASP A 554 19.24 -8.22 -8.81
C ASP A 554 18.57 -7.10 -8.01
N ASP A 555 19.22 -5.92 -7.97
CA ASP A 555 18.75 -4.73 -7.27
C ASP A 555 18.07 -3.71 -8.19
N SER A 556 17.46 -4.15 -9.29
CA SER A 556 16.61 -3.28 -10.08
C SER A 556 15.48 -2.71 -9.23
N SER A 557 15.02 -1.50 -9.57
CA SER A 557 13.93 -0.80 -8.87
C SER A 557 12.66 -1.65 -8.75
N LEU A 558 12.36 -2.44 -9.78
CA LEU A 558 11.22 -3.34 -9.78
C LEU A 558 11.41 -4.48 -8.78
N GLN A 559 12.55 -5.18 -8.79
CA GLN A 559 12.80 -6.29 -7.86
C GLN A 559 12.84 -5.81 -6.40
N CYS A 560 13.46 -4.67 -6.19
CA CYS A 560 13.40 -3.88 -4.97
C CYS A 560 11.98 -3.64 -4.46
N TYR A 561 11.11 -3.10 -5.31
CA TYR A 561 9.70 -2.89 -5.00
C TYR A 561 8.96 -4.22 -4.70
N MET A 562 9.21 -5.25 -5.50
CA MET A 562 8.60 -6.57 -5.38
C MET A 562 8.89 -7.27 -4.05
N ARG A 563 10.06 -7.00 -3.45
CA ARG A 563 10.43 -7.53 -2.12
C ARG A 563 9.46 -7.09 -1.03
N ASN A 564 8.71 -6.00 -1.18
CA ASN A 564 7.66 -5.63 -0.22
C ASN A 564 6.57 -6.71 -0.10
N PHE A 565 6.37 -7.55 -1.13
CA PHE A 565 5.31 -8.54 -1.17
C PHE A 565 5.81 -9.98 -1.03
N SER A 566 7.02 -10.28 -1.50
CA SER A 566 7.57 -11.62 -1.44
C SER A 566 8.43 -11.88 -0.20
N SER A 567 9.16 -10.88 0.31
CA SER A 567 10.29 -11.13 1.23
C SER A 567 9.94 -11.75 2.58
N TYR A 568 8.70 -11.63 3.05
CA TYR A 568 8.28 -12.30 4.29
C TYR A 568 8.04 -13.79 4.09
N VAL A 569 7.63 -14.17 2.87
CA VAL A 569 7.22 -15.53 2.54
C VAL A 569 8.36 -16.28 1.84
N VAL A 570 9.15 -15.57 1.04
CA VAL A 570 10.15 -16.10 0.13
C VAL A 570 11.38 -15.19 0.11
N PRO A 571 12.57 -15.69 0.50
CA PRO A 571 13.81 -14.97 0.26
C PRO A 571 14.12 -14.86 -1.23
N PRO A 572 14.83 -13.81 -1.69
CA PRO A 572 15.41 -13.81 -3.02
C PRO A 572 16.33 -15.02 -3.19
N PRO A 573 16.41 -15.59 -4.41
CA PRO A 573 17.30 -16.70 -4.66
C PRO A 573 18.75 -16.30 -4.35
N PRO A 574 19.59 -17.23 -3.88
CA PRO A 574 21.00 -16.96 -3.74
C PRO A 574 21.56 -16.54 -5.11
N GLY A 575 22.01 -15.27 -5.20
CA GLY A 575 22.76 -14.81 -6.35
C GLY A 575 24.09 -15.56 -6.44
N ASP A 576 24.69 -15.60 -7.63
CA ASP A 576 26.09 -16.03 -7.78
C ASP A 576 26.95 -15.18 -6.81
N PRO A 577 27.55 -15.78 -5.77
CA PRO A 577 28.28 -15.04 -4.75
C PRO A 577 29.48 -14.29 -5.32
N TYR A 578 29.91 -14.64 -6.54
CA TYR A 578 30.98 -13.96 -7.27
C TYR A 578 30.49 -12.82 -8.16
N LYS A 579 29.17 -12.69 -8.41
CA LYS A 579 28.59 -11.63 -9.27
C LYS A 579 27.70 -10.65 -8.53
N ASN A 580 26.95 -11.08 -7.51
CA ASN A 580 26.03 -10.25 -6.73
C ASN A 580 26.11 -10.55 -5.21
N PRO A 581 27.29 -10.42 -4.56
CA PRO A 581 27.47 -10.74 -3.13
C PRO A 581 26.64 -9.85 -2.21
N TYR A 582 26.30 -8.63 -2.66
CA TYR A 582 25.50 -7.67 -1.91
C TYR A 582 24.09 -8.20 -1.62
N THR A 583 23.37 -8.69 -2.62
CA THR A 583 21.95 -9.04 -2.46
C THR A 583 21.74 -10.21 -1.50
N THR A 584 22.49 -11.30 -1.69
CA THR A 584 22.31 -12.54 -0.90
C THR A 584 22.69 -12.32 0.56
N ILE A 585 23.86 -11.73 0.82
CA ILE A 585 24.37 -11.55 2.18
C ILE A 585 23.61 -10.43 2.91
N ALA A 586 23.30 -9.32 2.24
CA ALA A 586 22.53 -8.24 2.85
C ALA A 586 21.11 -8.66 3.21
N TYR A 587 20.48 -9.47 2.35
CA TYR A 587 19.12 -9.91 2.57
C TYR A 587 19.07 -10.87 3.75
N GLU A 588 19.91 -11.90 3.75
CA GLU A 588 19.91 -12.90 4.81
C GLU A 588 20.40 -12.34 6.16
N SER A 589 21.42 -11.46 6.15
CA SER A 589 21.89 -10.79 7.39
C SER A 589 20.82 -9.90 8.01
N ARG A 590 19.99 -9.23 7.21
CA ARG A 590 18.89 -8.40 7.71
C ARG A 590 17.67 -9.22 8.10
N ARG A 591 17.39 -10.31 7.40
CA ARG A 591 16.35 -11.28 7.78
C ARG A 591 16.61 -11.83 9.18
N ALA A 592 17.88 -12.17 9.48
CA ALA A 592 18.30 -12.54 10.83
C ALA A 592 18.05 -11.42 11.86
N CYS A 593 18.18 -10.15 11.47
CA CYS A 593 17.95 -8.98 12.34
C CYS A 593 16.48 -8.69 12.64
N HIS A 594 15.56 -9.03 11.74
CA HIS A 594 14.11 -8.81 11.92
C HIS A 594 13.47 -9.73 12.98
N HIS A 595 14.13 -10.83 13.37
CA HIS A 595 13.59 -11.82 14.32
C HIS A 595 14.14 -11.70 15.74
N LEU A 596 15.11 -10.83 15.97
CA LEU A 596 15.65 -10.63 17.30
C LEU A 596 14.72 -9.64 18.03
N PRO A 597 14.05 -10.05 19.12
CA PRO A 597 13.17 -9.17 19.86
C PRO A 597 13.96 -7.93 20.26
N SER A 598 13.50 -6.76 19.82
CA SER A 598 13.98 -5.43 20.21
C SER A 598 15.50 -5.27 20.25
N GLY A 599 16.17 -4.93 19.14
CA GLY A 599 17.49 -4.27 19.18
C GLY A 599 18.63 -4.98 19.95
N LEU A 600 18.43 -6.20 20.47
CA LEU A 600 19.29 -6.80 21.48
C LEU A 600 20.62 -7.32 20.91
N VAL A 601 20.68 -7.62 19.61
CA VAL A 601 21.96 -7.94 18.96
C VAL A 601 22.74 -6.67 18.62
N PHE A 602 22.07 -5.57 18.30
CA PHE A 602 22.75 -4.31 18.02
C PHE A 602 23.27 -3.65 19.30
N SER A 603 22.58 -3.77 20.45
CA SER A 603 23.04 -3.20 21.72
C SER A 603 24.11 -4.04 22.43
N HIS A 604 24.18 -5.36 22.20
CA HIS A 604 25.14 -6.23 22.89
C HIS A 604 26.35 -6.66 22.05
N VAL A 605 26.25 -6.67 20.72
CA VAL A 605 27.39 -6.99 19.83
C VAL A 605 28.14 -5.72 19.38
N TRP A 606 27.49 -4.55 19.44
CA TRP A 606 27.98 -3.31 18.83
C TRP A 606 28.30 -2.09 19.72
N PRO A 607 28.24 -2.11 21.07
CA PRO A 607 28.33 -0.86 21.84
C PRO A 607 29.72 -0.19 21.79
N THR A 608 30.78 -0.84 21.32
CA THR A 608 32.13 -0.23 21.29
C THR A 608 32.61 0.25 19.91
N LYS A 609 31.88 -0.01 18.81
CA LYS A 609 32.28 0.41 17.45
C LYS A 609 31.29 1.31 16.72
N ALA A 610 29.99 1.32 17.04
CA ALA A 610 29.03 2.23 16.37
C ALA A 610 29.23 3.69 16.79
N GLU A 611 29.44 3.96 18.09
CA GLU A 611 29.71 5.32 18.57
C GLU A 611 30.99 5.91 17.93
N LYS A 612 31.96 5.06 17.62
CA LYS A 612 33.17 5.45 16.88
C LYS A 612 32.92 5.73 15.40
N MET A 613 32.02 4.99 14.75
CA MET A 613 31.76 5.17 13.30
C MET A 613 30.85 6.38 12.98
N GLN A 614 30.03 6.83 13.92
CA GLN A 614 29.10 7.94 13.70
C GLN A 614 29.75 9.34 13.84
N TYR A 615 30.96 9.43 14.41
CA TYR A 615 31.63 10.72 14.63
C TYR A 615 33.14 10.74 14.27
N GLU A 616 33.87 9.62 14.25
CA GLU A 616 35.35 9.65 14.18
C GLU A 616 35.95 9.59 12.76
N ARG A 617 35.20 9.86 11.67
CA ARG A 617 35.82 9.97 10.32
C ARG A 617 35.70 11.33 9.65
N GLU A 618 35.09 12.31 10.30
CA GLU A 618 35.07 13.70 9.82
C GLU A 618 35.96 14.64 10.67
N ALA A 619 36.85 14.10 11.51
CA ALA A 619 37.72 14.92 12.37
C ALA A 619 39.24 14.78 12.14
N ASP A 620 39.75 13.77 11.44
CA ASP A 620 41.20 13.63 11.22
C ASP A 620 41.59 14.00 9.79
N GLY A 621 41.51 15.30 9.55
CA GLY A 621 42.20 16.01 8.48
C GLY A 621 43.15 17.05 9.06
N GLU A 622 44.13 16.60 9.85
CA GLU A 622 45.42 17.26 10.10
C GLU A 622 46.54 16.21 10.21
#